data_AF-A0A9E4GF12-F1
#
_entry.id   AF-A0A9E4GF12-F1
#
_cell.length_a   1.000
_cell.length_b   1.000
_cell.length_c   1.000
_cell.angle_alpha   90.00
_cell.angle_beta   90.00
_cell.angle_gamma   90.00
#
_symmetry.space_group_name_H-M   'P 1'
#
loop_
_entity.id
_entity.type
_entity.pdbx_description
1 polymer ?
#
loop_
_entity_poly.entity_id
_entity_poly.type
_entity_poly.pdbx_seq_one_letter_code
_entity_poly.pdbx_strand_id
1 'polypeptide(L)'
;MGVSRAPESEPQRPLSPGFSIPGQRSPLARRWVGLVLLLVASLSVSPAAGENAAGGRSWKALAELAESELARLELAASTPRHPEYPYLPAEPYPFRPPYSAEEMGIRAMEFTQRPRWSCVFANIFGSISHTGFLAIAGQGVGYMAYPAPRGLEAEIGRQPGQLLYRYLTQHLYPPEAYGSMNLVFRYRTGPQFAKKEDMFFYSPSLRRVRRQKSQRRSEPFPQMAVTFDDASGRAAWEFSWRLLGTDVLYDTVRFPTTRPQVLVTQLDGTFREVATEDISLMGADYAHYTPDGGVECYVVEARAKADWIPDYARPRLLYWLEKRAFYPLRTEMYDRVGRLVQVEVRRTKLVNPELGDRGYAPFIHLYWDIAADILTYNIRDGIRPMEWSAADTLTYFSPDFMRRQWYLEPVRSYLGVERPEEFFLRPGLEPGKFPEQRQISLSPELMARLAAQDAAGRLVFDAVP
;
A
#
# COMPACT_ATOMS: atom_id res chain seq x y z
N MET A 1 19.17 -65.45 41.54
CA MET A 1 20.63 -65.19 41.40
C MET A 1 20.79 -64.12 40.34
N GLY A 2 21.36 -62.93 40.54
CA GLY A 2 21.85 -62.20 41.69
C GLY A 2 21.73 -60.70 41.37
N VAL A 3 21.40 -59.93 42.39
CA VAL A 3 21.13 -58.48 42.39
C VAL A 3 22.42 -57.72 42.69
N SER A 4 22.65 -56.56 42.07
CA SER A 4 23.60 -55.54 42.57
C SER A 4 23.07 -54.16 42.16
N ARG A 5 22.24 -53.51 42.99
CA ARG A 5 22.55 -52.49 44.02
C ARG A 5 23.37 -51.27 43.54
N ALA A 6 22.70 -50.12 43.62
CA ALA A 6 23.20 -48.76 43.50
C ALA A 6 24.08 -48.33 44.70
N PRO A 7 24.61 -47.10 44.66
CA PRO A 7 24.42 -46.21 45.81
C PRO A 7 23.86 -44.82 45.44
N GLU A 8 23.02 -44.32 46.35
CA GLU A 8 22.50 -42.95 46.47
C GLU A 8 23.49 -42.02 47.21
N SER A 9 23.10 -40.73 47.28
CA SER A 9 23.54 -39.60 48.14
C SER A 9 24.63 -38.69 47.56
N GLU A 10 24.56 -37.35 47.60
CA GLU A 10 23.70 -36.37 48.29
C GLU A 10 23.83 -34.98 47.59
N PRO A 11 22.98 -33.97 47.90
CA PRO A 11 22.81 -32.72 47.15
C PRO A 11 23.52 -31.50 47.78
N GLN A 12 23.99 -30.56 46.95
CA GLN A 12 24.34 -29.18 47.37
C GLN A 12 23.84 -28.21 46.27
N ARG A 13 22.71 -27.52 46.50
CA ARG A 13 22.52 -26.13 47.02
C ARG A 13 22.72 -25.00 45.98
N PRO A 14 21.98 -23.89 46.13
CA PRO A 14 21.49 -23.08 45.01
C PRO A 14 22.39 -21.90 44.67
N LEU A 15 22.48 -21.57 43.38
CA LEU A 15 23.03 -20.29 42.93
C LEU A 15 21.92 -19.23 43.04
N SER A 16 22.13 -18.27 43.95
CA SER A 16 21.38 -17.02 44.08
C SER A 16 22.26 -15.84 43.65
N PRO A 17 21.67 -14.67 43.35
CA PRO A 17 22.15 -13.74 42.33
C PRO A 17 23.11 -12.67 42.88
N GLY A 18 24.13 -12.33 42.09
CA GLY A 18 25.01 -11.18 42.35
C GLY A 18 24.54 -9.95 41.58
N PHE A 19 23.73 -9.11 42.21
CA PHE A 19 23.50 -7.72 41.79
C PHE A 19 24.43 -6.82 42.63
N SER A 20 25.33 -6.10 41.97
CA SER A 20 26.21 -5.11 42.60
C SER A 20 25.83 -3.72 42.09
N ILE A 21 25.39 -2.87 43.01
CA ILE A 21 25.27 -1.42 42.82
C ILE A 21 26.46 -0.76 43.53
N PRO A 22 27.15 0.20 42.90
CA PRO A 22 27.87 1.23 43.63
C PRO A 22 27.20 2.59 43.42
N GLY A 23 26.78 3.21 44.53
CA GLY A 23 26.49 4.63 44.61
C GLY A 23 27.43 5.30 45.60
N GLN A 24 27.89 6.53 45.28
CA GLN A 24 27.93 7.74 46.13
C GLN A 24 28.93 8.77 45.53
N ARG A 25 28.42 9.95 45.11
CA ARG A 25 28.54 11.28 45.77
C ARG A 25 29.99 11.82 45.81
N SER A 26 30.32 12.97 45.22
CA SER A 26 29.94 14.35 45.62
C SER A 26 30.76 15.39 44.77
N PRO A 27 30.86 16.71 45.08
CA PRO A 27 29.96 17.76 44.56
C PRO A 27 30.69 19.03 43.99
N LEU A 28 29.89 20.04 43.58
CA LEU A 28 30.24 21.46 43.32
C LEU A 28 31.10 21.72 42.05
N ALA A 29 30.90 22.73 41.20
CA ALA A 29 30.52 24.10 41.48
C ALA A 29 29.90 24.83 40.26
N ARG A 30 29.16 25.89 40.60
CA ARG A 30 28.48 26.89 39.76
C ARG A 30 29.41 27.65 38.81
N ARG A 31 28.89 28.10 37.64
CA ARG A 31 28.70 29.54 37.31
C ARG A 31 28.02 29.74 35.93
N TRP A 32 27.52 30.96 35.78
CA TRP A 32 26.45 31.49 34.93
C TRP A 32 26.87 31.91 33.51
N VAL A 33 25.86 32.40 32.76
CA VAL A 33 25.84 33.20 31.51
C VAL A 33 25.38 32.32 30.34
N GLY A 34 24.21 32.50 29.72
CA GLY A 34 23.43 33.70 29.47
C GLY A 34 23.47 33.97 27.96
N LEU A 35 22.56 33.34 27.20
CA LEU A 35 22.28 33.78 25.83
C LEU A 35 20.81 33.51 25.49
N VAL A 36 20.07 34.62 25.42
CA VAL A 36 18.74 34.72 24.83
C VAL A 36 18.91 34.59 23.31
N LEU A 37 18.32 33.56 22.71
CA LEU A 37 18.16 33.47 21.26
C LEU A 37 16.68 33.68 20.93
N LEU A 38 16.41 34.77 20.24
CA LEU A 38 15.10 35.12 19.69
C LEU A 38 14.55 33.97 18.85
N LEU A 39 13.45 33.40 19.30
CA LEU A 39 12.53 32.63 18.46
C LEU A 39 11.73 33.62 17.62
N VAL A 40 12.25 33.93 16.42
CA VAL A 40 11.41 34.49 15.36
C VAL A 40 10.56 33.34 14.83
N ALA A 41 9.31 33.28 15.30
CA ALA A 41 8.30 32.42 14.71
C ALA A 41 7.97 32.95 13.31
N SER A 42 8.70 32.44 12.31
CA SER A 42 8.28 32.53 10.91
C SER A 42 7.07 31.63 10.74
N LEU A 43 5.88 32.25 10.75
CA LEU A 43 4.63 31.67 10.24
C LEU A 43 4.83 31.36 8.75
N SER A 44 5.30 30.16 8.44
CA SER A 44 5.20 29.59 7.11
C SER A 44 3.73 29.22 6.88
N VAL A 45 2.97 30.16 6.35
CA VAL A 45 1.69 29.84 5.71
C VAL A 45 2.03 29.00 4.48
N SER A 46 1.84 27.68 4.56
CA SER A 46 1.90 26.82 3.38
C SER A 46 0.84 27.30 2.38
N PRO A 47 1.23 27.76 1.18
CA PRO A 47 0.26 28.08 0.16
C PRO A 47 -0.44 26.78 -0.24
N ALA A 48 -1.76 26.83 -0.36
CA ALA A 48 -2.58 25.79 -0.94
C ALA A 48 -1.94 25.33 -2.27
N ALA A 49 -1.53 24.05 -2.34
CA ALA A 49 -1.11 23.31 -3.54
C ALA A 49 -0.76 24.21 -4.72
N GLY A 50 0.27 25.03 -4.53
CA GLY A 50 0.69 26.02 -5.49
C GLY A 50 1.41 25.34 -6.62
N GLU A 51 1.02 25.65 -7.84
CA GLU A 51 1.84 25.60 -9.04
C GLU A 51 3.28 26.03 -8.68
N ASN A 52 4.17 25.07 -8.41
CA ASN A 52 5.55 25.41 -8.06
C ASN A 52 6.30 25.83 -9.33
N ALA A 53 6.70 27.09 -9.29
CA ALA A 53 7.91 27.71 -9.85
C ALA A 53 8.19 27.58 -11.36
N ALA A 54 8.16 28.73 -12.02
CA ALA A 54 8.49 28.99 -13.44
C ALA A 54 7.45 28.55 -14.49
N GLY A 55 6.15 28.63 -14.17
CA GLY A 55 5.06 28.63 -15.17
C GLY A 55 5.00 27.44 -16.13
N GLY A 56 5.72 26.36 -15.81
CA GLY A 56 5.84 25.17 -16.64
C GLY A 56 4.84 24.10 -16.22
N ARG A 57 4.30 23.41 -17.21
CA ARG A 57 3.43 22.25 -17.01
C ARG A 57 4.25 21.08 -16.43
N SER A 58 3.79 20.44 -15.35
CA SER A 58 4.50 19.30 -14.72
C SER A 58 4.56 18.03 -15.57
N TRP A 59 3.72 17.96 -16.61
CA TRP A 59 3.56 16.80 -17.48
C TRP A 59 3.94 17.08 -18.92
N LYS A 60 4.34 16.03 -19.61
CA LYS A 60 4.68 16.01 -21.05
C LYS A 60 4.00 14.83 -21.70
N ALA A 61 3.32 15.08 -22.82
CA ALA A 61 2.88 14.03 -23.73
C ALA A 61 4.08 13.37 -24.40
N LEU A 62 3.86 12.18 -24.96
CA LEU A 62 4.90 11.42 -25.64
C LEU A 62 5.64 12.21 -26.73
N ALA A 63 4.91 13.05 -27.48
CA ALA A 63 5.47 13.89 -28.55
C ALA A 63 6.37 15.04 -28.06
N GLU A 64 6.34 15.35 -26.77
CA GLU A 64 7.10 16.45 -26.15
C GLU A 64 8.30 15.94 -25.35
N LEU A 65 8.56 14.63 -25.35
CA LEU A 65 9.69 14.04 -24.65
C LEU A 65 10.99 14.36 -25.37
N ALA A 66 12.03 14.66 -24.59
CA ALA A 66 13.38 14.87 -25.12
C ALA A 66 13.97 13.55 -25.64
N GLU A 67 14.98 13.64 -26.52
CA GLU A 67 15.67 12.46 -27.08
C GLU A 67 16.25 11.56 -25.97
N SER A 68 16.80 12.15 -24.90
CA SER A 68 17.32 11.40 -23.75
C SER A 68 16.24 10.66 -22.95
N GLU A 69 15.00 11.15 -22.97
CA GLU A 69 13.86 10.47 -22.36
C GLU A 69 13.34 9.35 -23.27
N LEU A 70 13.26 9.61 -24.58
CA LEU A 70 12.86 8.64 -25.59
C LEU A 70 13.84 7.46 -25.67
N ALA A 71 15.14 7.70 -25.47
CA ALA A 71 16.16 6.63 -25.44
C ALA A 71 15.93 5.56 -24.36
N ARG A 72 15.06 5.83 -23.38
CA ARG A 72 14.68 4.87 -22.32
C ARG A 72 13.40 4.10 -22.63
N LEU A 73 12.79 4.31 -23.79
CA LEU A 73 11.46 3.83 -24.15
C LEU A 73 11.51 2.98 -25.41
N GLU A 74 10.84 1.83 -25.37
CA GLU A 74 10.57 1.00 -26.54
C GLU A 74 9.15 1.30 -27.03
N LEU A 75 9.06 2.01 -28.15
CA LEU A 75 7.80 2.51 -28.72
C LEU A 75 7.27 1.63 -29.87
N ALA A 76 7.90 0.48 -30.13
CA ALA A 76 7.41 -0.47 -31.10
C ALA A 76 5.95 -0.87 -30.83
N ALA A 77 5.19 -1.06 -31.91
CA ALA A 77 3.77 -1.44 -31.83
C ALA A 77 3.56 -2.84 -31.23
N SER A 78 4.60 -3.68 -31.16
CA SER A 78 4.53 -5.02 -30.59
C SER A 78 5.81 -5.40 -29.84
N THR A 79 5.65 -5.85 -28.59
CA THR A 79 6.71 -6.49 -27.82
C THR A 79 6.90 -7.94 -28.29
N PRO A 80 8.15 -8.41 -28.50
CA PRO A 80 8.44 -9.83 -28.72
C PRO A 80 7.86 -10.70 -27.61
N ARG A 81 7.44 -11.94 -27.92
CA ARG A 81 6.66 -12.78 -27.00
C ARG A 81 7.44 -13.97 -26.46
N HIS A 82 7.20 -14.31 -25.19
CA HIS A 82 7.77 -15.48 -24.55
C HIS A 82 7.30 -16.76 -25.25
N PRO A 83 8.19 -17.71 -25.57
CA PRO A 83 7.83 -18.91 -26.34
C PRO A 83 6.78 -19.79 -25.66
N GLU A 84 6.88 -19.95 -24.34
CA GLU A 84 5.93 -20.78 -23.57
C GLU A 84 4.70 -20.01 -23.07
N TYR A 85 4.80 -18.69 -22.96
CA TYR A 85 3.75 -17.82 -22.41
C TYR A 85 3.52 -16.64 -23.34
N PRO A 86 2.84 -16.83 -24.48
CA PRO A 86 2.76 -15.81 -25.53
C PRO A 86 2.09 -14.49 -25.10
N TYR A 87 1.47 -14.46 -23.92
CA TYR A 87 0.89 -13.27 -23.30
C TYR A 87 1.88 -12.46 -22.43
N LEU A 88 3.15 -12.87 -22.38
CA LEU A 88 4.25 -12.18 -21.69
C LEU A 88 5.32 -11.72 -22.70
N PRO A 89 6.11 -10.66 -22.36
CA PRO A 89 7.31 -10.28 -23.11
C PRO A 89 8.35 -11.41 -23.19
N ALA A 90 9.12 -11.44 -24.28
CA ALA A 90 10.21 -12.40 -24.47
C ALA A 90 11.42 -12.09 -23.58
N GLU A 91 11.67 -10.81 -23.28
CA GLU A 91 12.74 -10.42 -22.35
C GLU A 91 12.45 -11.04 -20.96
N PRO A 92 13.43 -11.69 -20.32
CA PRO A 92 13.24 -12.19 -18.97
C PRO A 92 13.16 -11.05 -17.96
N TYR A 93 12.27 -11.18 -16.97
CA TYR A 93 12.24 -10.28 -15.83
C TYR A 93 13.50 -10.48 -14.95
N PRO A 94 14.12 -9.42 -14.39
CA PRO A 94 13.72 -8.02 -14.47
C PRO A 94 14.15 -7.33 -15.78
N PHE A 95 13.22 -6.59 -16.38
CA PHE A 95 13.44 -5.86 -17.63
C PHE A 95 14.44 -4.72 -17.47
N ARG A 96 15.13 -4.38 -18.56
CA ARG A 96 16.08 -3.26 -18.66
C ARG A 96 15.59 -2.23 -19.68
N PRO A 97 15.99 -0.95 -19.56
CA PRO A 97 15.65 0.02 -20.59
C PRO A 97 16.34 -0.34 -21.91
N PRO A 98 15.74 -0.01 -23.07
CA PRO A 98 14.49 0.74 -23.22
C PRO A 98 13.24 -0.07 -22.83
N TYR A 99 12.31 0.55 -22.11
CA TYR A 99 11.11 -0.12 -21.60
C TYR A 99 9.91 0.07 -22.51
N SER A 100 9.21 -1.02 -22.82
CA SER A 100 7.88 -0.98 -23.40
C SER A 100 6.81 -0.70 -22.33
N ALA A 101 5.66 -0.16 -22.73
CA ALA A 101 4.55 0.11 -21.80
C ALA A 101 4.04 -1.15 -21.08
N GLU A 102 4.11 -2.31 -21.75
CA GLU A 102 3.73 -3.60 -21.17
C GLU A 102 4.69 -4.03 -20.05
N GLU A 103 5.99 -3.86 -20.24
CA GLU A 103 7.01 -4.13 -19.21
C GLU A 103 6.85 -3.22 -18.00
N MET A 104 6.51 -1.94 -18.21
CA MET A 104 6.17 -1.01 -17.12
C MET A 104 4.95 -1.51 -16.33
N GLY A 105 3.90 -1.95 -17.02
CA GLY A 105 2.71 -2.53 -16.41
C GLY A 105 3.01 -3.80 -15.60
N ILE A 106 3.87 -4.67 -16.12
CA ILE A 106 4.34 -5.86 -15.40
C ILE A 106 5.15 -5.44 -14.17
N ARG A 107 6.11 -4.51 -14.29
CA ARG A 107 6.89 -4.00 -13.14
C ARG A 107 6.00 -3.42 -12.04
N ALA A 108 4.93 -2.72 -12.39
CA ALA A 108 3.96 -2.21 -11.43
C ALA A 108 3.27 -3.31 -10.59
N MET A 109 3.20 -4.57 -11.08
CA MET A 109 2.66 -5.70 -10.32
C MET A 109 3.48 -6.09 -9.09
N GLU A 110 4.73 -5.63 -9.01
CA GLU A 110 5.56 -5.76 -7.80
C GLU A 110 4.90 -5.04 -6.61
N PHE A 111 4.09 -4.01 -6.85
CA PHE A 111 3.53 -3.14 -5.81
C PHE A 111 2.00 -3.22 -5.77
N THR A 112 1.49 -4.30 -5.17
CA THR A 112 0.07 -4.43 -4.82
C THR A 112 -0.22 -3.76 -3.47
N GLN A 113 -1.44 -3.89 -2.93
CA GLN A 113 -1.76 -3.51 -1.54
C GLN A 113 -1.01 -4.32 -0.46
N ARG A 114 -0.17 -5.28 -0.88
CA ARG A 114 0.57 -6.22 -0.05
C ARG A 114 2.01 -6.31 -0.55
N PRO A 115 3.03 -6.33 0.33
CA PRO A 115 4.41 -6.56 -0.07
C PRO A 115 4.57 -7.91 -0.79
N ARG A 116 5.49 -8.04 -1.76
CA ARG A 116 5.73 -9.30 -2.51
C ARG A 116 6.72 -10.27 -1.84
N TRP A 117 6.85 -10.14 -0.53
CA TRP A 117 7.75 -10.91 0.31
C TRP A 117 7.10 -11.22 1.66
N SER A 118 7.64 -12.22 2.35
CA SER A 118 7.09 -12.70 3.62
C SER A 118 7.29 -11.65 4.71
N CYS A 119 6.22 -11.32 5.44
CA CYS A 119 6.24 -10.24 6.41
C CYS A 119 5.11 -10.34 7.44
N VAL A 120 5.21 -9.48 8.46
CA VAL A 120 4.13 -9.14 9.38
C VAL A 120 3.93 -7.62 9.38
N PHE A 121 2.69 -7.15 9.52
CA PHE A 121 2.37 -5.71 9.57
C PHE A 121 1.05 -5.41 10.26
N ALA A 122 0.91 -4.18 10.77
CA ALA A 122 -0.39 -3.66 11.16
C ALA A 122 -1.18 -3.26 9.90
N ASN A 123 -2.38 -3.81 9.77
CA ASN A 123 -3.36 -3.50 8.74
C ASN A 123 -4.46 -2.64 9.35
N ILE A 124 -4.55 -1.39 8.94
CA ILE A 124 -5.59 -0.46 9.40
C ILE A 124 -6.37 -0.01 8.19
N PHE A 125 -7.69 0.11 8.32
CA PHE A 125 -8.54 0.59 7.24
C PHE A 125 -9.73 1.34 7.81
N GLY A 126 -10.28 2.24 7.01
CA GLY A 126 -11.54 2.87 7.32
C GLY A 126 -12.12 3.62 6.14
N SER A 127 -13.43 3.85 6.18
CA SER A 127 -14.18 4.57 5.15
C SER A 127 -15.09 5.63 5.74
N ILE A 128 -15.28 6.70 4.97
CA ILE A 128 -16.15 7.82 5.33
C ILE A 128 -17.00 8.22 4.12
N SER A 129 -18.26 8.56 4.39
CA SER A 129 -19.15 9.16 3.39
C SER A 129 -19.00 10.68 3.34
N HIS A 130 -19.60 11.29 2.31
CA HIS A 130 -19.73 12.75 2.19
C HIS A 130 -20.53 13.41 3.33
N THR A 131 -21.32 12.67 4.11
CA THR A 131 -22.04 13.17 5.29
C THR A 131 -21.21 13.12 6.59
N GLY A 132 -19.96 12.65 6.52
CA GLY A 132 -19.09 12.50 7.70
C GLY A 132 -19.35 11.24 8.51
N PHE A 133 -20.18 10.32 7.99
CA PHE A 133 -20.40 9.03 8.64
C PHE A 133 -19.21 8.09 8.39
N LEU A 134 -18.50 7.74 9.47
CA LEU A 134 -17.45 6.72 9.46
C LEU A 134 -18.10 5.33 9.34
N ALA A 135 -18.23 4.84 8.11
CA ALA A 135 -19.01 3.64 7.82
C ALA A 135 -18.32 2.37 8.33
N ILE A 136 -17.01 2.28 8.12
CA ILE A 136 -16.19 1.16 8.61
C ILE A 136 -14.89 1.72 9.17
N ALA A 137 -14.43 1.16 10.28
CA ALA A 137 -13.06 1.29 10.76
C ALA A 137 -12.62 -0.07 11.30
N GLY A 138 -11.39 -0.47 10.99
CA GLY A 138 -10.87 -1.77 11.36
C GLY A 138 -9.36 -1.77 11.52
N GLN A 139 -8.89 -2.63 12.41
CA GLN A 139 -7.48 -2.87 12.64
C GLN A 139 -7.24 -4.36 12.80
N GLY A 140 -6.13 -4.85 12.25
CA GLY A 140 -5.67 -6.21 12.43
C GLY A 140 -4.17 -6.34 12.20
N VAL A 141 -3.65 -7.54 12.46
CA VAL A 141 -2.29 -7.92 12.10
C VAL A 141 -2.33 -8.79 10.86
N GLY A 142 -1.62 -8.39 9.82
CA GLY A 142 -1.42 -9.16 8.60
C GLY A 142 -0.13 -9.97 8.69
N TYR A 143 -0.21 -11.25 8.35
CA TYR A 143 0.93 -12.16 8.22
C TYR A 143 0.95 -12.69 6.80
N MET A 144 2.09 -12.65 6.15
CA MET A 144 2.26 -13.05 4.78
C MET A 144 3.38 -14.08 4.63
N ALA A 145 3.05 -15.18 3.96
CA ALA A 145 4.00 -16.23 3.62
C ALA A 145 4.07 -16.40 2.10
N TYR A 146 5.22 -16.06 1.53
CA TYR A 146 5.59 -16.41 0.16
C TYR A 146 6.46 -17.66 0.14
N PRO A 147 6.08 -18.70 -0.63
CA PRO A 147 6.97 -19.80 -0.91
C PRO A 147 8.13 -19.31 -1.79
N ALA A 148 9.30 -19.91 -1.63
CA ALA A 148 10.45 -19.66 -2.49
C ALA A 148 10.24 -20.32 -3.89
N PRO A 149 10.78 -19.71 -4.98
CA PRO A 149 11.31 -18.34 -5.05
C PRO A 149 10.21 -17.29 -4.86
N ARG A 150 10.54 -16.08 -4.39
CA ARG A 150 9.58 -15.00 -4.04
C ARG A 150 9.57 -13.87 -5.07
N GLY A 151 8.67 -12.89 -4.90
CA GLY A 151 8.59 -11.71 -5.77
C GLY A 151 7.84 -11.95 -7.08
N LEU A 152 7.77 -10.89 -7.90
CA LEU A 152 7.14 -10.94 -9.21
C LEU A 152 7.81 -11.93 -10.18
N GLU A 153 9.13 -12.05 -10.12
CA GLU A 153 9.91 -12.99 -10.93
C GLU A 153 9.40 -14.43 -10.78
N ALA A 154 9.16 -14.84 -9.53
CA ALA A 154 8.59 -16.15 -9.24
C ALA A 154 7.13 -16.28 -9.68
N GLU A 155 6.34 -15.22 -9.62
CA GLU A 155 4.97 -15.22 -10.13
C GLU A 155 4.92 -15.39 -11.65
N ILE A 156 5.83 -14.75 -12.37
CA ILE A 156 5.97 -14.87 -13.83
C ILE A 156 6.32 -16.30 -14.22
N GLY A 157 7.28 -16.92 -13.52
CA GLY A 157 7.73 -18.28 -13.79
C GLY A 157 6.77 -19.39 -13.35
N ARG A 158 5.77 -19.08 -12.52
CA ARG A 158 4.76 -20.06 -12.06
C ARG A 158 3.70 -20.34 -13.12
N GLN A 159 3.24 -21.57 -13.15
CA GLN A 159 2.13 -22.00 -13.99
C GLN A 159 0.79 -21.45 -13.44
N PRO A 160 -0.18 -21.12 -14.32
CA PRO A 160 -1.53 -20.81 -13.90
C PRO A 160 -2.11 -21.88 -12.95
N GLY A 161 -2.73 -21.45 -11.87
CA GLY A 161 -3.27 -22.31 -10.81
C GLY A 161 -2.30 -22.62 -9.67
N GLN A 162 -1.01 -22.31 -9.81
CA GLN A 162 -0.06 -22.48 -8.71
C GLN A 162 -0.24 -21.41 -7.62
N LEU A 163 -0.05 -21.81 -6.36
CA LEU A 163 -0.13 -20.93 -5.21
C LEU A 163 0.97 -19.85 -5.29
N LEU A 164 0.59 -18.58 -5.13
CA LEU A 164 1.46 -17.42 -5.04
C LEU A 164 1.91 -17.14 -3.61
N TYR A 165 0.95 -16.97 -2.71
CA TYR A 165 1.20 -16.72 -1.30
C TYR A 165 0.01 -17.12 -0.44
N ARG A 166 0.24 -17.18 0.87
CA ARG A 166 -0.80 -17.25 1.89
C ARG A 166 -0.79 -15.97 2.72
N TYR A 167 -1.96 -15.44 3.01
CA TYR A 167 -2.13 -14.23 3.82
C TYR A 167 -3.15 -14.49 4.92
N LEU A 168 -2.72 -14.34 6.17
CA LEU A 168 -3.58 -14.43 7.35
C LEU A 168 -3.75 -13.03 7.94
N THR A 169 -4.98 -12.61 8.20
CA THR A 169 -5.27 -11.41 8.99
C THR A 169 -5.96 -11.80 10.29
N GLN A 170 -5.53 -11.23 11.40
CA GLN A 170 -6.17 -11.37 12.71
C GLN A 170 -6.69 -10.01 13.15
N HIS A 171 -7.99 -9.90 13.41
CA HIS A 171 -8.63 -8.62 13.68
C HIS A 171 -8.51 -8.27 15.16
N LEU A 172 -8.19 -7.00 15.41
CA LEU A 172 -8.01 -6.38 16.72
C LEU A 172 -9.08 -5.29 16.99
N TYR A 173 -9.70 -4.77 15.94
CA TYR A 173 -10.75 -3.75 16.01
C TYR A 173 -11.65 -3.87 14.77
N PRO A 174 -12.98 -3.60 14.88
CA PRO A 174 -13.71 -3.17 16.08
C PRO A 174 -13.93 -4.32 17.08
N PRO A 175 -14.41 -4.04 18.32
CA PRO A 175 -14.64 -5.06 19.33
C PRO A 175 -15.48 -6.25 18.84
N GLU A 176 -16.46 -6.02 17.98
CA GLU A 176 -17.34 -7.06 17.40
C GLU A 176 -16.58 -7.99 16.44
N ALA A 177 -15.49 -7.51 15.83
CA ALA A 177 -14.64 -8.28 14.95
C ALA A 177 -13.39 -8.84 15.67
N TYR A 178 -13.17 -8.52 16.94
CA TYR A 178 -11.99 -8.93 17.68
C TYR A 178 -11.84 -10.46 17.66
N GLY A 179 -10.65 -10.94 17.30
CA GLY A 179 -10.35 -12.36 17.19
C GLY A 179 -10.84 -13.03 15.90
N SER A 180 -11.61 -12.34 15.06
CA SER A 180 -11.95 -12.86 13.73
C SER A 180 -10.70 -12.94 12.86
N MET A 181 -10.68 -13.93 11.96
CA MET A 181 -9.53 -14.16 11.10
C MET A 181 -9.95 -14.32 9.64
N ASN A 182 -9.13 -13.80 8.74
CA ASN A 182 -9.23 -13.98 7.29
C ASN A 182 -7.99 -14.73 6.81
N LEU A 183 -8.16 -15.85 6.11
CA LEU A 183 -7.07 -16.56 5.46
C LEU A 183 -7.31 -16.56 3.95
N VAL A 184 -6.32 -16.12 3.20
CA VAL A 184 -6.35 -16.02 1.74
C VAL A 184 -5.23 -16.88 1.16
N PHE A 185 -5.58 -17.69 0.17
CA PHE A 185 -4.62 -18.35 -0.72
C PHE A 185 -4.70 -17.69 -2.09
N ARG A 186 -3.62 -17.06 -2.53
CA ARG A 186 -3.52 -16.42 -3.84
C ARG A 186 -2.97 -17.39 -4.86
N TYR A 187 -3.49 -17.37 -6.09
CA TYR A 187 -3.02 -18.20 -7.19
C TYR A 187 -2.56 -17.37 -8.39
N ARG A 188 -1.68 -17.95 -9.20
CA ARG A 188 -1.29 -17.41 -10.50
C ARG A 188 -2.46 -17.53 -11.46
N THR A 189 -2.97 -16.43 -12.00
CA THR A 189 -4.02 -16.48 -13.02
C THR A 189 -3.42 -16.86 -14.38
N GLY A 190 -4.25 -17.18 -15.36
CA GLY A 190 -3.84 -17.46 -16.74
C GLY A 190 -5.06 -17.66 -17.62
N PRO A 191 -4.90 -17.83 -18.94
CA PRO A 191 -6.04 -17.99 -19.85
C PRO A 191 -6.92 -19.19 -19.46
N GLN A 192 -6.31 -20.25 -18.90
CA GLN A 192 -6.98 -21.48 -18.48
C GLN A 192 -7.33 -21.50 -16.98
N PHE A 193 -6.91 -20.49 -16.21
CA PHE A 193 -7.15 -20.43 -14.75
C PHE A 193 -7.44 -18.99 -14.31
N ALA A 194 -8.72 -18.62 -14.27
CA ALA A 194 -9.14 -17.25 -13.92
C ALA A 194 -9.26 -17.00 -12.40
N LYS A 195 -9.25 -18.05 -11.59
CA LYS A 195 -9.47 -17.92 -10.14
C LYS A 195 -8.27 -17.25 -9.48
N LYS A 196 -8.51 -16.13 -8.80
CA LYS A 196 -7.46 -15.38 -8.09
C LYS A 196 -7.19 -15.91 -6.70
N GLU A 197 -8.24 -16.12 -5.89
CA GLU A 197 -8.08 -16.42 -4.46
C GLU A 197 -9.09 -17.45 -3.96
N ASP A 198 -8.64 -18.26 -3.00
CA ASP A 198 -9.50 -18.89 -2.01
C ASP A 198 -9.49 -18.08 -0.72
N MET A 199 -10.66 -17.90 -0.12
CA MET A 199 -10.83 -17.14 1.11
C MET A 199 -11.51 -17.98 2.17
N PHE A 200 -11.02 -17.90 3.39
CA PHE A 200 -11.60 -18.53 4.58
C PHE A 200 -11.78 -17.48 5.66
N PHE A 201 -12.95 -17.49 6.30
CA PHE A 201 -13.28 -16.59 7.40
C PHE A 201 -13.53 -17.39 8.68
N TYR A 202 -12.90 -16.99 9.77
CA TYR A 202 -13.18 -17.51 11.11
C TYR A 202 -13.99 -16.50 11.91
N SER A 203 -15.12 -16.97 12.42
CA SER A 203 -15.96 -16.23 13.36
C SER A 203 -15.75 -16.74 14.79
N PRO A 204 -15.32 -15.91 15.75
CA PRO A 204 -15.16 -16.31 17.14
C PRO A 204 -16.49 -16.68 17.81
N SER A 205 -17.56 -15.93 17.52
CA SER A 205 -18.90 -16.19 18.08
C SER A 205 -19.47 -17.53 17.66
N LEU A 206 -19.21 -17.95 16.41
CA LEU A 206 -19.64 -19.26 15.90
C LEU A 206 -18.59 -20.36 16.08
N ARG A 207 -17.36 -20.00 16.46
CA ARG A 207 -16.18 -20.88 16.50
C ARG A 207 -16.01 -21.73 15.24
N ARG A 208 -16.35 -21.17 14.08
CA ARG A 208 -16.33 -21.87 12.78
C ARG A 208 -15.51 -21.13 11.76
N VAL A 209 -14.82 -21.94 10.95
CA VAL A 209 -14.17 -21.51 9.71
C VAL A 209 -15.11 -21.82 8.56
N ARG A 210 -15.34 -20.83 7.70
CA ARG A 210 -16.15 -20.98 6.48
C ARG A 210 -15.32 -20.57 5.28
N ARG A 211 -15.36 -21.36 4.22
CA ARG A 211 -14.85 -20.95 2.91
C ARG A 211 -15.83 -19.93 2.31
N GLN A 212 -15.31 -18.80 1.85
CA GLN A 212 -16.07 -17.76 1.18
C GLN A 212 -15.96 -17.96 -0.34
N LYS A 213 -17.03 -17.61 -1.06
CA LYS A 213 -16.96 -17.53 -2.53
C LYS A 213 -16.07 -16.35 -2.90
N SER A 214 -15.24 -16.51 -3.94
CA SER A 214 -14.47 -15.39 -4.48
C SER A 214 -15.42 -14.26 -4.89
N GLN A 215 -15.09 -13.04 -4.48
CA GLN A 215 -15.87 -11.86 -4.85
C GLN A 215 -15.70 -11.55 -6.34
N ARG A 216 -16.64 -10.80 -6.91
CA ARG A 216 -16.45 -10.30 -8.28
C ARG A 216 -15.35 -9.25 -8.27
N ARG A 217 -14.51 -9.31 -9.29
CA ARG A 217 -13.25 -8.57 -9.37
C ARG A 217 -13.38 -7.06 -9.26
N SER A 218 -14.43 -6.50 -9.85
CA SER A 218 -14.67 -5.05 -9.90
C SER A 218 -15.77 -4.58 -8.95
N GLU A 219 -16.30 -5.47 -8.11
CA GLU A 219 -17.25 -5.07 -7.08
C GLU A 219 -16.48 -4.43 -5.91
N PRO A 220 -16.96 -3.28 -5.40
CA PRO A 220 -16.43 -2.71 -4.16
C PRO A 220 -16.76 -3.61 -2.97
N PHE A 221 -15.89 -3.61 -1.96
CA PHE A 221 -16.25 -4.14 -0.66
C PHE A 221 -17.41 -3.31 -0.08
N PRO A 222 -18.32 -3.92 0.70
CA PRO A 222 -19.43 -3.19 1.31
C PRO A 222 -18.95 -1.93 2.04
N GLN A 223 -19.55 -0.78 1.73
CA GLN A 223 -19.25 0.53 2.34
C GLN A 223 -17.78 0.99 2.17
N MET A 224 -17.08 0.49 1.16
CA MET A 224 -15.72 0.92 0.82
C MET A 224 -15.62 1.31 -0.66
N ALA A 225 -14.70 2.21 -0.97
CA ALA A 225 -14.33 2.53 -2.36
C ALA A 225 -13.41 1.48 -3.00
N VAL A 226 -12.84 0.59 -2.18
CA VAL A 226 -11.88 -0.44 -2.63
C VAL A 226 -12.62 -1.58 -3.31
N THR A 227 -12.18 -1.99 -4.49
CA THR A 227 -12.65 -3.20 -5.16
C THR A 227 -11.81 -4.43 -4.83
N PHE A 228 -12.32 -5.62 -5.13
CA PHE A 228 -11.55 -6.85 -4.94
C PHE A 228 -10.23 -6.85 -5.73
N ASP A 229 -10.19 -6.34 -6.95
CA ASP A 229 -8.95 -6.22 -7.74
C ASP A 229 -7.98 -5.17 -7.18
N ASP A 230 -8.47 -4.13 -6.51
CA ASP A 230 -7.61 -3.16 -5.81
C ASP A 230 -6.89 -3.84 -4.64
N ALA A 231 -7.62 -4.59 -3.82
CA ALA A 231 -7.08 -5.29 -2.67
C ALA A 231 -6.17 -6.47 -3.02
N SER A 232 -6.52 -7.18 -4.09
CA SER A 232 -5.88 -8.44 -4.45
C SER A 232 -4.80 -8.30 -5.54
N GLY A 233 -4.75 -7.15 -6.21
CA GLY A 233 -3.84 -6.86 -7.31
C GLY A 233 -4.38 -7.33 -8.66
N ARG A 234 -4.08 -6.53 -9.70
CA ARG A 234 -4.35 -6.82 -11.11
C ARG A 234 -3.15 -7.52 -11.74
N ALA A 235 -3.41 -8.41 -12.70
CA ALA A 235 -2.36 -9.06 -13.45
C ALA A 235 -2.15 -8.33 -14.77
N ALA A 236 -0.94 -7.89 -15.06
CA ALA A 236 -0.67 -7.00 -16.19
C ALA A 236 -0.98 -7.63 -17.55
N TRP A 237 -0.84 -8.95 -17.67
CA TRP A 237 -1.20 -9.67 -18.88
C TRP A 237 -2.70 -9.62 -19.22
N GLU A 238 -3.57 -9.28 -18.26
CA GLU A 238 -5.01 -9.09 -18.46
C GLU A 238 -5.34 -7.75 -19.15
N PHE A 239 -4.32 -6.91 -19.39
CA PHE A 239 -4.46 -5.58 -19.96
C PHE A 239 -3.55 -5.42 -21.18
N SER A 240 -3.95 -4.56 -22.12
CA SER A 240 -3.04 -3.94 -23.08
C SER A 240 -2.56 -2.61 -22.52
N TRP A 241 -1.33 -2.22 -22.88
CA TRP A 241 -0.63 -1.10 -22.26
C TRP A 241 -0.20 -0.09 -23.30
N ARG A 242 -0.31 1.20 -22.98
CA ARG A 242 0.13 2.31 -23.83
C ARG A 242 0.76 3.40 -22.99
N LEU A 243 1.95 3.86 -23.37
CA LEU A 243 2.59 5.01 -22.76
C LEU A 243 1.90 6.30 -23.25
N LEU A 244 1.53 7.18 -22.33
CA LEU A 244 0.93 8.48 -22.64
C LEU A 244 1.95 9.62 -22.56
N GLY A 245 2.92 9.51 -21.66
CA GLY A 245 3.92 10.53 -21.43
C GLY A 245 4.58 10.42 -20.06
N THR A 246 5.05 11.55 -19.54
CA THR A 246 5.67 11.67 -18.22
C THR A 246 5.03 12.79 -17.40
N ASP A 247 5.14 12.71 -16.09
CA ASP A 247 4.65 13.73 -15.14
C ASP A 247 5.59 13.79 -13.93
N VAL A 248 5.51 14.87 -13.18
CA VAL A 248 6.16 15.01 -11.87
C VAL A 248 5.07 15.17 -10.82
N LEU A 249 5.04 14.26 -9.85
CA LEU A 249 4.11 14.30 -8.73
C LEU A 249 4.79 14.90 -7.50
N TYR A 250 4.14 15.88 -6.87
CA TYR A 250 4.63 16.50 -5.62
C TYR A 250 3.85 16.02 -4.40
N ASP A 251 2.57 15.65 -4.58
CA ASP A 251 1.73 15.11 -3.52
C ASP A 251 0.69 14.13 -4.09
N THR A 252 0.19 13.24 -3.23
CA THR A 252 -0.80 12.21 -3.59
C THR A 252 -1.84 12.06 -2.48
N VAL A 253 -1.44 11.56 -1.31
CA VAL A 253 -2.28 11.42 -0.12
C VAL A 253 -2.24 12.72 0.68
N ARG A 254 -3.39 13.39 0.80
CA ARG A 254 -3.49 14.69 1.47
C ARG A 254 -4.01 14.53 2.90
N PHE A 255 -3.21 14.94 3.88
CA PHE A 255 -3.66 15.00 5.28
C PHE A 255 -4.49 16.26 5.52
N PRO A 256 -5.49 16.21 6.42
CA PRO A 256 -6.20 17.42 6.81
C PRO A 256 -5.36 18.26 7.78
N THR A 257 -5.58 19.57 7.78
CA THR A 257 -4.90 20.53 8.70
C THR A 257 -5.18 20.26 10.17
N THR A 258 -6.28 19.56 10.46
CA THR A 258 -6.68 19.06 11.79
C THR A 258 -5.89 17.82 12.26
N ARG A 259 -5.02 17.28 11.42
CA ARG A 259 -4.14 16.14 11.75
C ARG A 259 -2.69 16.44 11.34
N PRO A 260 -2.02 17.41 11.98
CA PRO A 260 -0.69 17.86 11.58
C PRO A 260 0.43 16.88 11.96
N GLN A 261 0.17 15.96 12.90
CA GLN A 261 1.13 15.00 13.40
C GLN A 261 0.49 13.62 13.51
N VAL A 262 1.30 12.58 13.34
CA VAL A 262 0.90 11.19 13.48
C VAL A 262 2.00 10.34 14.13
N LEU A 263 1.60 9.25 14.78
CA LEU A 263 2.52 8.26 15.33
C LEU A 263 2.76 7.13 14.33
N VAL A 264 3.95 7.07 13.76
CA VAL A 264 4.38 6.02 12.81
C VAL A 264 5.17 4.94 13.54
N THR A 265 4.81 3.68 13.30
CA THR A 265 5.54 2.53 13.84
C THR A 265 6.82 2.29 13.04
N GLN A 266 7.94 2.28 13.75
CA GLN A 266 9.27 2.04 13.20
C GLN A 266 9.54 0.53 13.04
N LEU A 267 10.61 0.17 12.33
CA LEU A 267 10.97 -1.23 12.07
C LEU A 267 11.33 -2.00 13.36
N ASP A 268 11.86 -1.31 14.35
CA ASP A 268 12.20 -1.86 15.67
C ASP A 268 10.97 -1.99 16.61
N GLY A 269 9.78 -1.62 16.13
CA GLY A 269 8.53 -1.65 16.90
C GLY A 269 8.31 -0.43 17.79
N THR A 270 9.22 0.54 17.82
CA THR A 270 9.02 1.82 18.51
C THR A 270 8.06 2.72 17.73
N PHE A 271 7.55 3.76 18.40
CA PHE A 271 6.68 4.77 17.78
C PHE A 271 7.42 6.09 17.70
N ARG A 272 7.29 6.75 16.55
CA ARG A 272 7.83 8.09 16.33
C ARG A 272 6.70 9.01 15.91
N GLU A 273 6.63 10.16 16.55
CA GLU A 273 5.80 11.27 16.09
C GLU A 273 6.43 11.92 14.86
N VAL A 274 5.64 12.08 13.80
CA VAL A 274 6.06 12.61 12.51
C VAL A 274 5.05 13.67 12.09
N ALA A 275 5.53 14.84 11.66
CA ALA A 275 4.67 15.83 11.04
C ALA A 275 4.16 15.30 9.69
N THR A 276 2.89 15.47 9.38
CA THR A 276 2.29 14.87 8.19
C THR A 276 2.82 15.45 6.89
N GLU A 277 3.34 16.68 6.93
CA GLU A 277 4.06 17.33 5.83
C GLU A 277 5.44 16.69 5.55
N ASP A 278 6.07 16.08 6.55
CA ASP A 278 7.35 15.38 6.40
C ASP A 278 7.20 13.97 5.80
N ILE A 279 5.97 13.48 5.65
CA ILE A 279 5.72 12.16 5.07
C ILE A 279 5.76 12.25 3.54
N SER A 280 6.93 12.11 2.94
CA SER A 280 7.11 12.21 1.48
C SER A 280 6.52 11.03 0.70
N LEU A 281 6.32 11.19 -0.61
CA LEU A 281 5.70 10.21 -1.52
C LEU A 281 6.35 8.83 -1.48
N MET A 282 7.69 8.79 -1.57
CA MET A 282 8.50 7.59 -1.60
C MET A 282 9.24 7.32 -0.27
N GLY A 283 8.89 8.08 0.78
CA GLY A 283 9.63 8.10 2.05
C GLY A 283 10.80 9.08 2.04
N ALA A 284 11.31 9.42 3.23
CA ALA A 284 12.32 10.47 3.42
C ALA A 284 13.68 10.14 2.76
N ASP A 285 14.05 8.86 2.69
CA ASP A 285 15.37 8.43 2.22
C ASP A 285 15.41 8.13 0.70
N TYR A 286 14.37 8.51 -0.05
CA TYR A 286 14.34 8.26 -1.50
C TYR A 286 15.31 9.19 -2.23
N ALA A 287 16.35 8.60 -2.84
CA ALA A 287 17.49 9.31 -3.42
C ALA A 287 17.22 10.00 -4.78
N HIS A 288 15.98 9.99 -5.27
CA HIS A 288 15.66 10.41 -6.64
C HIS A 288 14.51 11.42 -6.72
N TYR A 289 14.27 12.16 -5.63
CA TYR A 289 13.47 13.38 -5.71
C TYR A 289 14.12 14.37 -6.70
N THR A 290 13.29 15.11 -7.43
CA THR A 290 13.73 16.30 -8.14
C THR A 290 14.22 17.36 -7.13
N PRO A 291 15.01 18.37 -7.54
CA PRO A 291 15.52 19.39 -6.62
C PRO A 291 14.45 20.13 -5.81
N ASP A 292 13.24 20.20 -6.32
CA ASP A 292 12.05 20.80 -5.70
C ASP A 292 11.12 19.77 -5.00
N GLY A 293 11.57 18.53 -4.82
CA GLY A 293 10.89 17.50 -4.03
C GLY A 293 9.85 16.66 -4.78
N GLY A 294 9.75 16.81 -6.09
CA GLY A 294 8.86 16.01 -6.95
C GLY A 294 9.39 14.61 -7.24
N VAL A 295 8.50 13.71 -7.65
CA VAL A 295 8.81 12.35 -8.10
C VAL A 295 8.44 12.21 -9.56
N GLU A 296 9.42 11.89 -10.39
CA GLU A 296 9.20 11.68 -11.81
C GLU A 296 8.47 10.35 -12.06
N CYS A 297 7.43 10.41 -12.89
CA CYS A 297 6.60 9.27 -13.25
C CYS A 297 6.52 9.06 -14.77
N TYR A 298 6.39 7.80 -15.17
CA TYR A 298 5.74 7.42 -16.42
C TYR A 298 4.22 7.43 -16.23
N VAL A 299 3.49 7.90 -17.24
CA VAL A 299 2.02 7.84 -17.26
C VAL A 299 1.60 6.81 -18.30
N VAL A 300 1.05 5.69 -17.84
CA VAL A 300 0.67 4.56 -18.70
C VAL A 300 -0.82 4.26 -18.61
N GLU A 301 -1.44 3.99 -19.76
CA GLU A 301 -2.80 3.50 -19.87
C GLU A 301 -2.82 1.98 -19.89
N ALA A 302 -3.70 1.38 -19.10
CA ALA A 302 -4.03 -0.03 -19.14
C ALA A 302 -5.49 -0.22 -19.62
N ARG A 303 -5.71 -1.04 -20.64
CA ARG A 303 -7.04 -1.40 -21.14
C ARG A 303 -7.30 -2.88 -20.96
N ALA A 304 -8.39 -3.20 -20.27
CA ALA A 304 -8.81 -4.56 -19.99
C ALA A 304 -9.02 -5.34 -21.30
N LYS A 305 -8.39 -6.50 -21.43
CA LYS A 305 -8.59 -7.42 -22.55
C LYS A 305 -9.89 -8.20 -22.32
N ALA A 306 -10.86 -8.05 -23.22
CA ALA A 306 -12.20 -8.62 -23.07
C ALA A 306 -12.20 -10.16 -23.04
N ASP A 307 -11.24 -10.79 -23.70
CA ASP A 307 -11.00 -12.24 -23.69
C ASP A 307 -10.41 -12.75 -22.37
N TRP A 308 -9.81 -11.88 -21.55
CA TRP A 308 -9.26 -12.24 -20.23
C TRP A 308 -10.19 -11.92 -19.08
N ILE A 309 -10.79 -10.73 -19.12
CA ILE A 309 -11.65 -10.19 -18.07
C ILE A 309 -12.91 -9.62 -18.70
N PRO A 310 -13.81 -10.50 -19.19
CA PRO A 310 -15.05 -10.06 -19.81
C PRO A 310 -15.84 -9.23 -18.80
N ASP A 311 -16.53 -8.22 -19.32
CA ASP A 311 -17.40 -7.35 -18.55
C ASP A 311 -16.75 -6.59 -17.38
N TYR A 312 -15.44 -6.37 -17.42
CA TYR A 312 -14.76 -5.62 -16.37
C TYR A 312 -15.36 -4.20 -16.22
N ALA A 313 -15.79 -3.83 -15.01
CA ALA A 313 -16.50 -2.56 -14.79
C ALA A 313 -15.59 -1.32 -14.89
N ARG A 314 -14.27 -1.52 -14.78
CA ARG A 314 -13.23 -0.48 -14.86
C ARG A 314 -12.28 -0.78 -16.03
N PRO A 315 -12.75 -0.80 -17.28
CA PRO A 315 -11.99 -1.34 -18.42
C PRO A 315 -10.76 -0.50 -18.79
N ARG A 316 -10.64 0.72 -18.27
CA ARG A 316 -9.54 1.62 -18.56
C ARG A 316 -8.97 2.19 -17.26
N LEU A 317 -7.67 2.09 -17.11
CA LEU A 317 -6.93 2.63 -15.98
C LEU A 317 -5.78 3.51 -16.47
N LEU A 318 -5.48 4.58 -15.75
CA LEU A 318 -4.25 5.36 -15.94
C LEU A 318 -3.40 5.23 -14.69
N TYR A 319 -2.12 4.92 -14.87
CA TYR A 319 -1.15 4.77 -13.79
C TYR A 319 -0.08 5.84 -13.89
N TRP A 320 0.29 6.42 -12.76
CA TRP A 320 1.52 7.18 -12.58
C TRP A 320 2.52 6.29 -11.86
N LEU A 321 3.49 5.78 -12.61
CA LEU A 321 4.51 4.86 -12.13
C LEU A 321 5.82 5.63 -11.93
N GLU A 322 6.35 5.65 -10.71
CA GLU A 322 7.67 6.24 -10.45
C GLU A 322 8.74 5.60 -11.37
N LYS A 323 9.60 6.43 -12.00
CA LYS A 323 10.42 6.02 -13.16
C LYS A 323 11.46 4.91 -12.91
N ARG A 324 11.82 4.58 -11.67
CA ARG A 324 12.86 3.59 -11.34
C ARG A 324 12.29 2.28 -10.81
N ALA A 325 11.58 2.36 -9.69
CA ALA A 325 10.93 1.23 -9.07
C ALA A 325 9.68 0.80 -9.85
N PHE A 326 9.02 1.72 -10.57
CA PHE A 326 7.67 1.53 -11.14
C PHE A 326 6.59 1.40 -10.07
N TYR A 327 6.81 2.04 -8.92
CA TYR A 327 5.81 2.10 -7.87
C TYR A 327 4.62 2.97 -8.33
N PRO A 328 3.38 2.46 -8.32
CA PRO A 328 2.22 3.24 -8.68
C PRO A 328 1.88 4.24 -7.57
N LEU A 329 2.03 5.53 -7.85
CA LEU A 329 1.75 6.61 -6.89
C LEU A 329 0.32 7.15 -7.04
N ARG A 330 -0.23 7.08 -8.25
CA ARG A 330 -1.61 7.42 -8.58
C ARG A 330 -2.17 6.40 -9.56
N THR A 331 -3.43 6.03 -9.38
CA THR A 331 -4.19 5.25 -10.35
C THR A 331 -5.57 5.87 -10.51
N GLU A 332 -5.96 6.13 -11.76
CA GLU A 332 -7.29 6.58 -12.10
C GLU A 332 -8.03 5.48 -12.84
N MET A 333 -9.30 5.28 -12.50
CA MET A 333 -10.12 4.23 -13.09
C MET A 333 -11.33 4.86 -13.78
N TYR A 334 -11.60 4.37 -14.98
CA TYR A 334 -12.62 4.90 -15.87
C TYR A 334 -13.68 3.84 -16.13
N ASP A 335 -14.95 4.27 -16.21
CA ASP A 335 -16.07 3.40 -16.57
C ASP A 335 -16.07 3.03 -18.06
N ARG A 336 -17.04 2.22 -18.49
CA ARG A 336 -17.19 1.79 -19.89
C ARG A 336 -17.51 2.94 -20.86
N VAL A 337 -17.98 4.08 -20.35
CA VAL A 337 -18.28 5.28 -21.14
C VAL A 337 -17.09 6.24 -21.15
N GLY A 338 -16.00 5.89 -20.46
CA GLY A 338 -14.76 6.66 -20.42
C GLY A 338 -14.72 7.73 -19.35
N ARG A 339 -15.67 7.77 -18.41
CA ARG A 339 -15.71 8.77 -17.33
C ARG A 339 -14.88 8.31 -16.13
N LEU A 340 -14.16 9.25 -15.51
CA LEU A 340 -13.46 9.00 -14.26
C LEU A 340 -14.47 8.63 -13.16
N VAL A 341 -14.25 7.50 -12.49
CA VAL A 341 -15.17 6.96 -11.47
C VAL A 341 -14.48 6.67 -10.14
N GLN A 342 -13.16 6.48 -10.16
CA GLN A 342 -12.41 6.22 -8.94
C GLN A 342 -10.97 6.72 -9.07
N VAL A 343 -10.43 7.27 -7.98
CA VAL A 343 -9.02 7.64 -7.85
C VAL A 343 -8.41 6.87 -6.69
N GLU A 344 -7.26 6.27 -6.93
CA GLU A 344 -6.37 5.70 -5.91
C GLU A 344 -5.09 6.51 -5.87
N VAL A 345 -4.64 6.86 -4.68
CA VAL A 345 -3.35 7.51 -4.43
C VAL A 345 -2.60 6.80 -3.33
N ARG A 346 -1.27 6.78 -3.42
CA ARG A 346 -0.41 6.02 -2.51
C ARG A 346 0.76 6.85 -2.01
N ARG A 347 1.18 6.54 -0.78
CA ARG A 347 2.52 6.81 -0.24
C ARG A 347 3.18 5.47 0.11
N THR A 348 4.49 5.41 -0.05
CA THR A 348 5.30 4.20 0.14
C THR A 348 6.54 4.50 0.96
N LYS A 349 7.21 3.44 1.44
CA LYS A 349 8.52 3.52 2.08
C LYS A 349 9.36 2.30 1.73
N LEU A 350 10.68 2.47 1.66
CA LEU A 350 11.59 1.34 1.51
C LEU A 350 11.66 0.58 2.83
N VAL A 351 11.12 -0.64 2.88
CA VAL A 351 11.10 -1.47 4.10
C VAL A 351 12.13 -2.58 4.04
N ASN A 352 12.35 -3.15 2.86
CA ASN A 352 13.31 -4.24 2.68
C ASN A 352 14.44 -3.80 1.73
N PRO A 353 15.48 -3.10 2.22
CA PRO A 353 16.55 -2.58 1.38
C PRO A 353 17.37 -3.67 0.67
N GLU A 354 17.37 -4.91 1.17
CA GLU A 354 18.07 -6.05 0.54
C GLU A 354 17.50 -6.37 -0.86
N LEU A 355 16.26 -5.98 -1.14
CA LEU A 355 15.59 -6.18 -2.42
C LEU A 355 15.75 -4.99 -3.38
N GLY A 356 16.51 -3.95 -2.99
CA GLY A 356 16.62 -2.69 -3.74
C GLY A 356 15.24 -2.07 -3.98
N ASP A 357 14.96 -1.64 -5.21
CA ASP A 357 13.68 -1.04 -5.59
C ASP A 357 12.47 -1.97 -5.39
N ARG A 358 12.65 -3.30 -5.31
CA ARG A 358 11.55 -4.23 -4.99
C ARG A 358 11.20 -4.25 -3.50
N GLY A 359 12.00 -3.57 -2.69
CA GLY A 359 11.86 -3.47 -1.24
C GLY A 359 10.83 -2.45 -0.76
N TYR A 360 10.31 -1.61 -1.67
CA TYR A 360 9.26 -0.66 -1.35
C TYR A 360 7.97 -1.39 -0.95
N ALA A 361 7.33 -0.90 0.11
CA ALA A 361 6.11 -1.49 0.65
C ALA A 361 5.00 -0.43 0.73
N PRO A 362 3.72 -0.85 0.55
CA PRO A 362 2.58 0.03 0.78
C PRO A 362 2.68 0.67 2.17
N PHE A 363 2.42 1.97 2.28
CA PHE A 363 2.33 2.65 3.57
C PHE A 363 0.94 3.23 3.80
N ILE A 364 0.52 4.18 2.96
CA ILE A 364 -0.82 4.76 3.00
C ILE A 364 -1.43 4.71 1.61
N HIS A 365 -2.61 4.12 1.50
CA HIS A 365 -3.42 4.12 0.30
C HIS A 365 -4.71 4.84 0.59
N LEU A 366 -5.14 5.71 -0.32
CA LEU A 366 -6.44 6.37 -0.25
C LEU A 366 -7.17 6.13 -1.57
N TYR A 367 -8.41 5.67 -1.44
CA TYR A 367 -9.33 5.42 -2.53
C TYR A 367 -10.48 6.40 -2.42
N TRP A 368 -10.92 6.92 -3.55
CA TRP A 368 -12.09 7.78 -3.65
C TRP A 368 -13.00 7.24 -4.74
N ASP A 369 -14.18 6.74 -4.37
CA ASP A 369 -15.26 6.49 -5.31
C ASP A 369 -16.00 7.80 -5.53
N ILE A 370 -15.93 8.32 -6.76
CA ILE A 370 -16.45 9.65 -7.11
C ILE A 370 -17.97 9.64 -7.12
N ALA A 371 -18.59 8.54 -7.56
CA ALA A 371 -20.04 8.47 -7.73
C ALA A 371 -20.76 8.37 -6.39
N ALA A 372 -20.23 7.57 -5.46
CA ALA A 372 -20.78 7.46 -4.11
C ALA A 372 -20.25 8.56 -3.16
N ASP A 373 -19.20 9.28 -3.59
CA ASP A 373 -18.39 10.16 -2.76
C ASP A 373 -17.99 9.52 -1.42
N ILE A 374 -17.42 8.32 -1.53
CA ILE A 374 -16.89 7.54 -0.41
C ILE A 374 -15.38 7.55 -0.51
N LEU A 375 -14.72 7.89 0.61
CA LEU A 375 -13.29 7.72 0.76
C LEU A 375 -13.00 6.46 1.55
N THR A 376 -11.91 5.77 1.23
CA THR A 376 -11.42 4.62 2.00
C THR A 376 -9.91 4.69 2.10
N TYR A 377 -9.38 4.65 3.31
CA TYR A 377 -7.94 4.51 3.52
C TYR A 377 -7.59 3.06 3.85
N ASN A 378 -6.38 2.66 3.45
CA ASN A 378 -5.70 1.48 3.95
C ASN A 378 -4.30 1.89 4.37
N ILE A 379 -3.90 1.55 5.58
CA ILE A 379 -2.58 1.80 6.13
C ILE A 379 -1.90 0.46 6.43
N ARG A 380 -0.62 0.39 6.10
CA ARG A 380 0.26 -0.76 6.32
C ARG A 380 1.45 -0.24 7.09
N ASP A 381 1.45 -0.44 8.39
CA ASP A 381 2.43 0.15 9.29
C ASP A 381 3.17 -0.93 10.10
N GLY A 382 4.34 -0.58 10.64
CA GLY A 382 5.17 -1.53 11.38
C GLY A 382 5.51 -2.79 10.57
N ILE A 383 5.68 -2.66 9.26
CA ILE A 383 5.98 -3.78 8.37
C ILE A 383 7.37 -4.33 8.70
N ARG A 384 7.46 -5.62 8.99
CA ARG A 384 8.72 -6.30 9.29
C ARG A 384 8.88 -7.53 8.40
N PRO A 385 10.02 -7.67 7.69
CA PRO A 385 10.37 -8.90 6.98
C PRO A 385 10.36 -10.10 7.92
N MET A 386 9.85 -11.23 7.45
CA MET A 386 9.75 -12.48 8.20
C MET A 386 10.17 -13.65 7.34
N GLU A 387 10.88 -14.61 7.94
CA GLU A 387 11.14 -15.91 7.35
C GLU A 387 10.24 -16.96 8.00
N TRP A 388 9.42 -17.63 7.20
CA TRP A 388 8.56 -18.71 7.68
C TRP A 388 9.15 -20.04 7.24
N SER A 389 9.32 -20.98 8.18
CA SER A 389 9.67 -22.34 7.79
C SER A 389 8.51 -23.01 7.03
N ALA A 390 8.79 -24.12 6.35
CA ALA A 390 7.75 -24.93 5.74
C ALA A 390 6.73 -25.43 6.78
N ALA A 391 7.21 -25.79 7.98
CA ALA A 391 6.36 -26.21 9.09
C ALA A 391 5.47 -25.07 9.61
N ASP A 392 6.01 -23.85 9.74
CA ASP A 392 5.22 -22.67 10.12
C ASP A 392 4.15 -22.36 9.09
N THR A 393 4.51 -22.43 7.80
CA THR A 393 3.58 -22.17 6.69
C THR A 393 2.42 -23.16 6.70
N LEU A 394 2.70 -24.44 6.90
CA LEU A 394 1.66 -25.48 6.97
C LEU A 394 0.82 -25.38 8.24
N THR A 395 1.43 -24.98 9.35
CA THR A 395 0.75 -24.83 10.63
C THR A 395 -0.13 -23.58 10.62
N TYR A 396 0.46 -22.39 10.55
CA TYR A 396 -0.21 -21.12 10.79
C TYR A 396 -1.09 -20.66 9.64
N PHE A 397 -0.73 -21.00 8.40
CA PHE A 397 -1.48 -20.57 7.22
C PHE A 397 -2.40 -21.69 6.73
N SER A 398 -3.18 -22.26 7.65
CA SER A 398 -4.16 -23.31 7.39
C SER A 398 -5.52 -22.95 7.98
N PRO A 399 -6.64 -23.44 7.38
CA PRO A 399 -7.96 -23.26 7.96
C PRO A 399 -8.06 -23.81 9.39
N ASP A 400 -7.33 -24.88 9.73
CA ASP A 400 -7.39 -25.49 11.05
C ASP A 400 -6.74 -24.62 12.14
N PHE A 401 -5.66 -23.90 11.81
CA PHE A 401 -5.03 -22.97 12.76
C PHE A 401 -5.98 -21.86 13.22
N MET A 402 -6.83 -21.35 12.32
CA MET A 402 -7.76 -20.26 12.64
C MET A 402 -8.69 -20.61 13.82
N ARG A 403 -8.94 -21.90 14.08
CA ARG A 403 -9.77 -22.35 15.22
C ARG A 403 -9.08 -22.25 16.57
N ARG A 404 -7.74 -22.15 16.60
CA ARG A 404 -6.93 -22.12 17.82
C ARG A 404 -6.94 -20.77 18.53
N GLN A 405 -7.34 -19.70 17.83
CA GLN A 405 -7.37 -18.33 18.37
C GLN A 405 -6.01 -17.82 18.87
N TRP A 406 -4.90 -18.35 18.35
CA TRP A 406 -3.56 -17.91 18.74
C TRP A 406 -3.13 -16.68 17.94
N TYR A 407 -2.60 -15.66 18.61
CA TYR A 407 -1.95 -14.52 17.97
C TYR A 407 -0.45 -14.79 17.87
N LEU A 408 0.10 -14.73 16.65
CA LEU A 408 1.51 -15.09 16.42
C LEU A 408 2.45 -14.00 16.92
N GLU A 409 2.19 -12.75 16.51
CA GLU A 409 3.04 -11.62 16.90
C GLU A 409 2.27 -10.30 16.78
N PRO A 410 2.08 -9.54 17.86
CA PRO A 410 1.33 -8.29 17.79
C PRO A 410 2.19 -7.20 17.11
N VAL A 411 1.72 -6.69 15.98
CA VAL A 411 2.17 -5.40 15.44
C VAL A 411 1.07 -4.38 15.70
N ARG A 412 1.44 -3.28 16.35
CA ARG A 412 0.51 -2.17 16.66
C ARG A 412 0.78 -1.01 15.72
N SER A 413 -0.25 -0.20 15.51
CA SER A 413 -0.13 1.10 14.85
C SER A 413 -1.21 2.02 15.38
N TYR A 414 -0.89 3.31 15.44
CA TYR A 414 -1.76 4.40 15.89
C TYR A 414 -2.08 5.37 14.75
N LEU A 415 -1.87 4.95 13.50
CA LEU A 415 -2.19 5.75 12.31
C LEU A 415 -3.67 5.70 11.92
N GLY A 416 -4.51 4.99 12.66
CA GLY A 416 -5.96 4.99 12.44
C GLY A 416 -6.56 6.39 12.50
N VAL A 417 -7.67 6.56 11.80
CA VAL A 417 -8.51 7.77 11.89
C VAL A 417 -9.63 7.46 12.86
N GLU A 418 -9.73 8.22 13.95
CA GLU A 418 -10.75 8.01 14.97
C GLU A 418 -11.96 8.93 14.76
N ARG A 419 -11.73 10.10 14.18
CA ARG A 419 -12.76 11.14 14.02
C ARG A 419 -12.88 11.61 12.57
N PRO A 420 -14.08 12.00 12.09
CA PRO A 420 -14.29 12.49 10.73
C PRO A 420 -13.33 13.60 10.31
N GLU A 421 -13.02 14.53 11.21
CA GLU A 421 -12.12 15.66 10.94
C GLU A 421 -10.66 15.24 10.73
N GLU A 422 -10.24 14.04 11.14
CA GLU A 422 -8.89 13.53 10.96
C GLU A 422 -8.71 12.77 9.63
N PHE A 423 -9.79 12.58 8.88
CA PHE A 423 -9.78 11.80 7.65
C PHE A 423 -9.04 12.54 6.53
N PHE A 424 -8.33 11.78 5.70
CA PHE A 424 -7.61 12.29 4.53
C PHE A 424 -8.52 13.06 3.56
N LEU A 425 -7.98 14.07 2.87
CA LEU A 425 -8.74 14.82 1.88
C LEU A 425 -8.97 14.01 0.61
N ARG A 426 -10.01 14.35 -0.15
CA ARG A 426 -10.19 13.78 -1.50
C ARG A 426 -8.93 14.01 -2.34
N PRO A 427 -8.46 13.00 -3.10
CA PRO A 427 -7.35 13.15 -4.03
C PRO A 427 -7.57 14.32 -5.00
N GLY A 428 -6.52 15.06 -5.31
CA GLY A 428 -6.60 16.13 -6.31
C GLY A 428 -7.03 15.60 -7.68
N LEU A 429 -7.87 16.36 -8.40
CA LEU A 429 -8.35 15.98 -9.74
C LEU A 429 -7.47 16.48 -10.87
N GLU A 430 -6.66 17.50 -10.66
CA GLU A 430 -5.63 17.96 -11.60
C GLU A 430 -6.12 18.06 -13.08
N PRO A 431 -7.24 18.73 -13.40
CA PRO A 431 -7.91 18.63 -14.71
C PRO A 431 -7.03 19.07 -15.90
N GLY A 432 -6.02 19.91 -15.66
CA GLY A 432 -5.05 20.33 -16.68
C GLY A 432 -4.05 19.24 -17.10
N LYS A 433 -3.96 18.11 -16.39
CA LYS A 433 -3.06 17.01 -16.73
C LYS A 433 -3.70 16.11 -17.80
N PHE A 434 -2.99 15.87 -18.91
CA PHE A 434 -3.42 15.00 -20.01
C PHE A 434 -4.92 15.17 -20.38
N PRO A 435 -5.39 16.39 -20.72
CA PRO A 435 -6.82 16.68 -20.88
C PRO A 435 -7.48 15.84 -21.98
N GLU A 436 -6.75 15.49 -23.04
CA GLU A 436 -7.24 14.62 -24.11
C GLU A 436 -7.43 13.16 -23.67
N GLN A 437 -6.74 12.75 -22.60
CA GLN A 437 -6.80 11.39 -22.09
C GLN A 437 -7.77 11.26 -20.92
N ARG A 438 -8.14 12.36 -20.25
CA ARG A 438 -8.83 12.34 -18.95
C ARG A 438 -10.18 13.03 -19.05
N GLN A 439 -11.26 12.23 -19.04
CA GLN A 439 -12.63 12.73 -19.00
C GLN A 439 -13.14 12.79 -17.55
N ILE A 440 -13.06 13.97 -16.97
CA ILE A 440 -13.52 14.25 -15.60
C ILE A 440 -14.86 14.98 -15.69
N SER A 441 -15.90 14.36 -15.14
CA SER A 441 -17.24 14.96 -15.08
C SER A 441 -17.80 14.75 -13.68
N LEU A 442 -18.01 15.86 -12.97
CA LEU A 442 -18.54 15.87 -11.61
C LEU A 442 -19.86 16.62 -11.55
N SER A 443 -20.68 16.31 -10.55
CA SER A 443 -21.84 17.14 -10.24
C SER A 443 -21.39 18.52 -9.73
N PRO A 444 -22.20 19.59 -9.93
CA PRO A 444 -21.92 20.91 -9.37
C PRO A 444 -21.75 20.89 -7.85
N GLU A 445 -22.53 20.05 -7.16
CA GLU A 445 -22.47 19.84 -5.71
C GLU A 445 -21.11 19.30 -5.27
N LEU A 446 -20.61 18.25 -5.94
CA LEU A 446 -19.31 17.67 -5.63
C LEU A 446 -18.16 18.66 -5.93
N MET A 447 -18.26 19.44 -7.01
CA MET A 447 -17.31 20.51 -7.31
C MET A 447 -17.28 21.56 -6.19
N ALA A 448 -18.44 21.99 -5.70
CA ALA A 448 -18.53 22.94 -4.60
C ALA A 448 -17.93 22.36 -3.31
N ARG A 449 -18.18 21.08 -3.02
CA ARG A 449 -17.61 20.38 -1.86
C ARG A 449 -16.09 20.29 -1.93
N LEU A 450 -15.52 20.00 -3.10
CA LEU A 450 -14.07 19.98 -3.32
C LEU A 450 -13.44 21.36 -3.10
N ALA A 451 -14.05 22.40 -3.66
CA ALA A 451 -13.58 23.77 -3.46
C ALA A 451 -13.63 24.18 -1.98
N ALA A 452 -14.71 23.83 -1.27
CA ALA A 452 -14.84 24.08 0.16
C ALA A 452 -13.82 23.30 0.99
N GLN A 453 -13.57 22.03 0.65
CA GLN A 453 -12.54 21.20 1.27
C GLN A 453 -11.15 21.82 1.09
N ASP A 454 -10.81 22.24 -0.13
CA ASP A 454 -9.50 22.80 -0.44
C ASP A 454 -9.28 24.14 0.27
N ALA A 455 -10.31 24.98 0.35
CA ALA A 455 -10.27 26.21 1.12
C ALA A 455 -10.15 25.97 2.64
N ALA A 456 -10.79 24.93 3.17
CA ALA A 456 -10.77 24.60 4.60
C ALA A 456 -9.55 23.79 5.04
N GLY A 457 -8.85 23.14 4.10
CA GLY A 457 -7.78 22.18 4.39
C GLY A 457 -8.23 20.91 5.12
N ARG A 458 -9.53 20.60 5.13
CA ARG A 458 -10.15 19.44 5.78
C ARG A 458 -11.40 19.02 5.01
N LEU A 459 -11.87 17.79 5.20
CA LEU A 459 -13.14 17.36 4.61
C LEU A 459 -14.28 18.30 5.07
N VAL A 460 -15.08 18.75 4.10
CA VAL A 460 -16.35 19.43 4.35
C VAL A 460 -17.45 18.41 4.09
N PHE A 461 -18.32 18.27 5.08
CA PHE A 461 -19.45 17.35 5.03
C PHE A 461 -20.73 18.13 4.77
N ASP A 462 -21.71 17.45 4.18
CA ASP A 462 -23.02 18.03 4.00
C ASP A 462 -23.66 18.31 5.36
N ALA A 463 -24.37 19.44 5.47
CA ALA A 463 -25.15 19.73 6.66
C ALA A 463 -26.16 18.60 6.86
N VAL A 464 -26.13 17.94 8.02
CA VAL A 464 -27.19 17.02 8.41
C VAL A 464 -28.46 17.86 8.55
N PRO A 465 -29.52 17.61 7.77
CA PRO A 465 -30.77 18.36 7.87
C PRO A 465 -31.42 18.20 9.25
#